data_AF-A0A7C3ZNE0-F1
#
_entry.id   AF-A0A7C3ZNE0-F1
#
_cell.length_a   1.000
_cell.length_b   1.000
_cell.length_c   1.000
_cell.angle_alpha   90.00
_cell.angle_beta   90.00
_cell.angle_gamma   90.00
#
_symmetry.space_group_name_H-M   'P 1'
#
loop_
_entity.id
_entity.type
_entity.pdbx_description
1 polymer ?
#
loop_
_entity_poly.entity_id
_entity_poly.type
_entity_poly.pdbx_seq_one_letter_code
_entity_poly.pdbx_strand_id
1 'polypeptide(L)'
;MNTGTNPNFVNAAQHDYRLQSTSPGIDTGKVLAPFTDDFTGKSPDIGAFEFGKDAFIPGATILPEHIYNLDFQFNAPQNGQLSGTVTGLPLGRKLPQDFQIIIGNSTASGNFVSSYIDPNTNLAKVAFTDVNLGNQKGILPIYVKMGSNAPLELLQTITIS
;
A
#
# COMPACT_ATOMS: atom_id res chain seq x y z
N MET A 1 -30.70 5.83 3.11
CA MET A 1 -30.44 6.69 4.28
C MET A 1 -31.26 7.97 4.14
N ASN A 2 -31.93 8.43 5.20
CA ASN A 2 -32.53 9.77 5.18
C ASN A 2 -31.40 10.81 5.13
N THR A 3 -31.58 11.87 4.35
CA THR A 3 -30.62 12.97 4.24
C THR A 3 -30.47 13.63 5.62
N GLY A 4 -29.34 13.42 6.31
CA GLY A 4 -29.07 13.99 7.63
C GLY A 4 -28.64 12.99 8.72
N THR A 5 -28.73 11.68 8.47
CA THR A 5 -28.19 10.67 9.41
C THR A 5 -26.65 10.72 9.41
N ASN A 6 -26.04 10.84 10.59
CA ASN A 6 -24.59 10.79 10.74
C ASN A 6 -24.07 9.39 10.36
N PRO A 7 -23.12 9.28 9.41
CA PRO A 7 -22.55 8.00 9.00
C PRO A 7 -21.62 7.36 10.06
N ASN A 8 -21.25 8.06 11.13
CA ASN A 8 -20.29 7.60 12.15
C ASN A 8 -18.97 7.11 11.53
N PHE A 9 -18.28 8.02 10.83
CA PHE A 9 -16.93 7.75 10.33
C PHE A 9 -15.92 7.66 11.47
N VAL A 10 -14.85 6.88 11.28
CA VAL A 10 -13.74 6.78 12.25
C VAL A 10 -13.12 8.15 12.51
N ASN A 11 -12.71 8.88 11.46
CA ASN A 11 -12.22 10.25 11.59
C ASN A 11 -12.32 11.03 10.27
N ALA A 12 -13.51 11.53 9.95
CA ALA A 12 -13.75 12.27 8.71
C ALA A 12 -12.89 13.54 8.55
N ALA A 13 -12.52 14.18 9.67
CA ALA A 13 -11.68 15.38 9.67
C ALA A 13 -10.23 15.09 9.25
N GLN A 14 -9.79 13.84 9.38
CA GLN A 14 -8.48 13.36 8.90
C GLN A 14 -8.60 12.49 7.64
N HIS A 15 -9.72 12.58 6.91
CA HIS A 15 -10.02 11.80 5.71
C HIS A 15 -10.09 10.28 5.94
N ASP A 16 -10.35 9.84 7.17
CA ASP A 16 -10.66 8.44 7.47
C ASP A 16 -12.17 8.23 7.46
N TYR A 17 -12.68 7.89 6.27
CA TYR A 17 -14.11 7.67 6.00
C TYR A 17 -14.54 6.21 6.20
N ARG A 18 -13.73 5.38 6.88
CA ARG A 18 -14.17 4.05 7.30
C ARG A 18 -15.30 4.18 8.31
N LEU A 19 -16.21 3.22 8.33
CA LEU A 19 -17.34 3.20 9.25
C LEU A 19 -16.88 2.72 10.64
N GLN A 20 -17.41 3.34 11.70
CA GLN A 20 -17.33 2.78 13.05
C GLN A 20 -18.27 1.58 13.18
N SER A 21 -18.04 0.68 14.15
CA SER A 21 -18.87 -0.52 14.38
C SER A 21 -20.34 -0.24 14.69
N THR A 22 -20.67 0.99 15.10
CA THR A 22 -22.03 1.46 15.39
C THR A 22 -22.62 2.29 14.24
N SER A 23 -22.00 2.27 13.07
CA SER A 23 -22.46 3.06 11.92
C SER A 23 -23.82 2.56 11.41
N PRO A 24 -24.76 3.48 11.14
CA PRO A 24 -26.01 3.13 10.47
C PRO A 24 -25.83 2.81 8.98
N GLY A 25 -24.61 2.96 8.44
CA GLY A 25 -24.27 2.59 7.07
C GLY A 25 -23.96 1.10 6.90
N ILE A 26 -23.72 0.36 7.99
CA ILE A 26 -23.34 -1.05 7.95
C ILE A 26 -24.55 -1.93 7.56
N ASP A 27 -24.37 -2.87 6.63
CA ASP A 27 -25.39 -3.85 6.22
C ASP A 27 -26.69 -3.22 5.68
N THR A 28 -26.62 -2.03 5.07
CA THR A 28 -27.83 -1.27 4.64
C THR A 28 -27.88 -0.92 3.15
N GLY A 29 -26.82 -1.20 2.41
CA GLY A 29 -26.72 -0.96 0.99
C GLY A 29 -27.56 -1.94 0.17
N LYS A 30 -27.77 -1.59 -1.10
CA LYS A 30 -28.40 -2.49 -2.07
C LYS A 30 -27.31 -3.26 -2.81
N VAL A 31 -27.52 -4.56 -3.01
CA VAL A 31 -26.67 -5.36 -3.89
C VAL A 31 -26.87 -4.88 -5.35
N LEU A 32 -25.79 -4.41 -5.96
CA LEU A 32 -25.68 -3.93 -7.33
C LEU A 32 -24.58 -4.73 -8.05
N ALA A 33 -24.92 -5.92 -8.54
CA ALA A 33 -23.97 -6.76 -9.24
C ALA A 33 -23.45 -6.11 -10.55
N PRO A 34 -22.15 -6.29 -10.89
CA PRO A 34 -21.14 -7.05 -10.14
C PRO A 34 -20.35 -6.20 -9.12
N PHE A 35 -20.78 -4.97 -8.84
CA PHE A 35 -19.96 -3.96 -8.17
C PHE A 35 -19.93 -4.08 -6.65
N THR A 36 -20.95 -4.68 -6.05
CA THR A 36 -21.09 -4.82 -4.59
C THR A 36 -21.25 -6.29 -4.19
N ASP A 37 -20.62 -7.21 -4.90
CA ASP A 37 -20.77 -8.65 -4.62
C ASP A 37 -19.83 -9.14 -3.51
N ASP A 38 -18.76 -8.38 -3.26
CA ASP A 38 -17.69 -8.71 -2.32
C ASP A 38 -17.85 -7.96 -0.98
N PHE A 39 -19.07 -8.00 -0.41
CA PHE A 39 -19.39 -7.43 0.91
C PHE A 39 -19.31 -8.47 2.02
N THR A 40 -19.28 -8.01 3.26
CA THR A 40 -19.36 -8.87 4.46
C THR A 40 -20.68 -8.67 5.17
N GLY A 41 -21.20 -9.70 5.83
CA GLY A 41 -22.46 -9.58 6.57
C GLY A 41 -23.69 -9.85 5.69
N LYS A 42 -24.74 -9.05 5.88
CA LYS A 42 -26.07 -9.24 5.27
C LYS A 42 -26.26 -8.44 3.99
N SER A 43 -25.61 -7.29 3.84
CA SER A 43 -25.72 -6.43 2.66
C SER A 43 -24.50 -5.52 2.55
N PRO A 44 -24.19 -4.95 1.37
CA PRO A 44 -23.09 -4.01 1.23
C PRO A 44 -23.22 -2.82 2.19
N ASP A 45 -22.12 -2.30 2.68
CA ASP A 45 -22.13 -1.06 3.44
C ASP A 45 -22.37 0.15 2.53
N ILE A 46 -22.99 1.20 3.08
CA ILE A 46 -23.11 2.46 2.34
C ILE A 46 -21.77 3.19 2.34
N GLY A 47 -21.14 3.26 1.18
CA GLY A 47 -19.92 4.02 0.96
C GLY A 47 -18.92 3.26 0.11
N ALA A 48 -17.67 3.68 0.17
CA ALA A 48 -16.56 3.05 -0.56
C ALA A 48 -15.80 2.03 0.29
N PHE A 49 -15.97 2.04 1.61
CA PHE A 49 -15.28 1.16 2.56
C PHE A 49 -16.27 0.23 3.21
N GLU A 50 -15.99 -1.07 3.12
CA GLU A 50 -16.73 -2.13 3.79
C GLU A 50 -16.16 -2.36 5.20
N PHE A 51 -17.01 -2.32 6.22
CA PHE A 51 -16.63 -2.57 7.60
C PHE A 51 -16.18 -4.01 7.78
N GLY A 52 -15.05 -4.21 8.45
CA GLY A 52 -14.48 -5.54 8.68
C GLY A 52 -13.68 -6.12 7.51
N LYS A 53 -13.54 -5.37 6.40
CA LYS A 53 -12.60 -5.69 5.32
C LYS A 53 -11.41 -4.72 5.29
N ASP A 54 -10.33 -5.18 4.66
CA ASP A 54 -9.22 -4.30 4.33
C ASP A 54 -9.70 -3.19 3.39
N ALA A 55 -9.32 -1.96 3.71
CA ALA A 55 -9.65 -0.80 2.91
C ALA A 55 -9.01 -0.94 1.51
N PHE A 56 -9.79 -0.70 0.47
CA PHE A 56 -9.22 -0.57 -0.87
C PHE A 56 -8.26 0.63 -0.88
N ILE A 57 -7.11 0.47 -1.53
CA ILE A 57 -6.14 1.55 -1.69
C ILE A 57 -6.42 2.21 -3.04
N PRO A 58 -6.87 3.48 -3.08
CA PRO A 58 -7.11 4.18 -4.34
C PRO A 58 -5.81 4.39 -5.11
N GLY A 59 -5.93 4.68 -6.41
CA GLY A 59 -4.81 5.06 -7.26
C GLY A 59 -4.42 4.02 -8.32
N ALA A 60 -3.79 4.51 -9.39
CA ALA A 60 -3.32 3.66 -10.48
C ALA A 60 -1.96 3.04 -10.13
N THR A 61 -1.69 1.83 -10.60
CA THR A 61 -0.33 1.26 -10.47
C THR A 61 0.68 2.12 -11.24
N ILE A 62 1.90 2.27 -10.73
CA ILE A 62 3.01 2.88 -11.49
C ILE A 62 3.27 2.14 -12.81
N LEU A 63 3.86 2.85 -13.77
CA LEU A 63 4.26 2.31 -15.08
C LEU A 63 5.77 2.04 -15.05
N PRO A 64 6.30 1.22 -15.97
CA PRO A 64 7.74 0.93 -16.02
C PRO A 64 8.62 2.20 -16.06
N GLU A 65 8.22 3.24 -16.78
CA GLU A 65 8.96 4.51 -16.86
C GLU A 65 9.06 5.26 -15.54
N HIS A 66 8.20 4.97 -14.56
CA HIS A 66 8.23 5.62 -13.24
C HIS A 66 9.24 4.99 -12.28
N ILE A 67 9.79 3.81 -12.61
CA ILE A 67 10.73 3.09 -11.74
C ILE A 67 11.92 3.97 -11.37
N TYR A 68 12.46 4.71 -12.33
CA TYR A 68 13.65 5.53 -12.14
C TYR A 68 13.44 6.77 -11.25
N ASN A 69 12.19 7.09 -10.91
CA ASN A 69 11.86 8.16 -9.97
C ASN A 69 11.69 7.65 -8.53
N LEU A 70 11.70 6.33 -8.32
CA LEU A 70 11.54 5.77 -6.98
C LEU A 70 12.75 6.11 -6.11
N ASP A 71 12.48 6.59 -4.91
CA ASP A 71 13.51 6.86 -3.90
C ASP A 71 13.34 5.91 -2.72
N PHE A 72 14.41 5.20 -2.37
CA PHE A 72 14.43 4.25 -1.27
C PHE A 72 15.20 4.81 -0.08
N GLN A 73 14.45 5.10 0.98
CA GLN A 73 14.99 5.55 2.26
C GLN A 73 15.03 4.36 3.21
N PHE A 74 16.23 3.99 3.64
CA PHE A 74 16.45 2.84 4.51
C PHE A 74 16.62 3.25 5.97
N ASN A 75 16.00 2.50 6.85
CA ASN A 75 16.28 2.58 8.27
C ASN A 75 17.59 1.84 8.59
N ALA A 76 18.20 2.17 9.73
CA ALA A 76 19.33 1.40 10.22
C ALA A 76 18.93 -0.08 10.39
N PRO A 77 19.75 -1.05 9.92
CA PRO A 77 19.46 -2.46 10.09
C PRO A 77 19.25 -2.82 11.56
N GLN A 78 18.24 -3.64 11.85
CA GLN A 78 17.96 -4.16 13.19
C GLN A 78 17.92 -5.68 13.12
N ASN A 79 18.73 -6.37 13.95
CA ASN A 79 18.78 -7.84 14.01
C ASN A 79 18.97 -8.53 12.63
N GLY A 80 19.77 -7.93 11.73
CA GLY A 80 20.00 -8.46 10.38
C GLY A 80 18.84 -8.25 9.39
N GLN A 81 17.82 -7.49 9.80
CA GLN A 81 16.69 -7.12 8.97
C GLN A 81 16.76 -5.65 8.58
N LEU A 82 16.34 -5.37 7.34
CA LEU A 82 16.27 -4.03 6.79
C LEU A 82 14.81 -3.63 6.54
N SER A 83 14.48 -2.41 6.92
CA SER A 83 13.18 -1.80 6.71
C SER A 83 13.38 -0.40 6.13
N GLY A 84 12.34 0.17 5.53
CA GLY A 84 12.44 1.49 4.96
C GLY A 84 11.16 1.96 4.29
N THR A 85 11.30 3.02 3.51
CA THR A 85 10.18 3.62 2.77
C THR A 85 10.56 3.91 1.33
N VAL A 86 9.62 3.66 0.43
CA VAL A 86 9.67 4.04 -0.98
C VAL A 86 8.87 5.33 -1.17
N THR A 87 9.48 6.32 -1.81
CA THR A 87 8.84 7.57 -2.23
C THR A 87 9.13 7.83 -3.72
N GLY A 88 8.75 9.01 -4.24
CA GLY A 88 8.97 9.35 -5.65
C GLY A 88 7.93 8.76 -6.63
N LEU A 89 6.83 8.19 -6.10
CA LEU A 89 5.70 7.78 -6.92
C LEU A 89 5.00 9.01 -7.53
N PRO A 90 4.56 8.96 -8.81
CA PRO A 90 3.74 10.01 -9.39
C PRO A 90 2.42 10.22 -8.63
N LEU A 91 1.85 11.42 -8.79
CA LEU A 91 0.54 11.76 -8.23
C LEU A 91 -0.52 10.70 -8.59
N GLY A 92 -1.26 10.27 -7.57
CA GLY A 92 -2.35 9.30 -7.69
C GLY A 92 -1.89 7.89 -8.04
N ARG A 93 -0.59 7.58 -7.92
CA ARG A 93 -0.06 6.25 -8.23
C ARG A 93 0.46 5.49 -7.02
N LYS A 94 0.32 4.17 -7.08
CA LYS A 94 0.74 3.21 -6.05
C LYS A 94 1.63 2.11 -6.64
N LEU A 95 2.37 1.41 -5.77
CA LEU A 95 3.08 0.20 -6.17
C LEU A 95 2.09 -0.94 -6.48
N PRO A 96 2.43 -1.86 -7.41
CA PRO A 96 1.66 -3.08 -7.61
C PRO A 96 1.70 -3.96 -6.35
N GLN A 97 0.65 -4.77 -6.14
CA GLN A 97 0.56 -5.65 -4.97
C GLN A 97 1.70 -6.68 -4.91
N ASP A 98 2.17 -7.12 -6.07
CA ASP A 98 3.26 -8.07 -6.23
C ASP A 98 4.61 -7.41 -6.57
N PHE A 99 4.77 -6.12 -6.24
CA PHE A 99 6.06 -5.43 -6.31
C PHE A 99 7.11 -6.17 -5.47
N GLN A 100 8.35 -6.20 -5.95
CA GLN A 100 9.48 -6.80 -5.24
C GLN A 100 10.67 -5.86 -5.21
N ILE A 101 11.37 -5.81 -4.09
CA ILE A 101 12.73 -5.28 -4.01
C ILE A 101 13.67 -6.48 -3.82
N ILE A 102 14.82 -6.46 -4.49
CA ILE A 102 15.88 -7.43 -4.29
C ILE A 102 17.13 -6.66 -3.89
N ILE A 103 17.68 -6.99 -2.72
CA ILE A 103 18.87 -6.34 -2.15
C ILE A 103 19.99 -7.39 -2.10
N GLY A 104 21.01 -7.21 -2.93
CA GLY A 104 22.00 -8.25 -3.18
C GLY A 104 21.32 -9.53 -3.65
N ASN A 105 21.41 -10.58 -2.83
CA ASN A 105 20.79 -11.89 -3.08
C ASN A 105 19.50 -12.12 -2.25
N SER A 106 19.10 -11.16 -1.42
CA SER A 106 17.89 -11.25 -0.60
C SER A 106 16.70 -10.64 -1.34
N THR A 107 15.62 -11.39 -1.48
CA THR A 107 14.35 -10.87 -2.01
C THR A 107 13.49 -10.37 -0.86
N ALA A 108 13.19 -9.06 -0.87
CA ALA A 108 12.07 -8.51 -0.15
C ALA A 108 10.80 -8.80 -0.96
N SER A 109 10.17 -9.95 -0.70
CA SER A 109 8.87 -10.26 -1.26
C SER A 109 7.80 -10.02 -0.21
N GLY A 110 6.95 -9.02 -0.43
CA GLY A 110 5.65 -8.96 0.23
C GLY A 110 5.69 -8.42 1.65
N ASN A 111 5.88 -7.11 1.76
CA ASN A 111 5.13 -6.24 2.68
C ASN A 111 5.28 -4.80 2.19
N PHE A 112 5.06 -4.59 0.89
CA PHE A 112 4.89 -3.25 0.34
C PHE A 112 3.51 -2.76 0.73
N VAL A 113 3.39 -2.33 1.98
CA VAL A 113 2.15 -1.77 2.49
C VAL A 113 2.02 -0.41 1.84
N SER A 114 1.38 -0.37 0.67
CA SER A 114 0.85 0.86 0.10
C SER A 114 -0.35 1.28 0.93
N SER A 115 -0.15 1.53 2.22
CA SER A 115 -1.23 1.76 3.19
C SER A 115 -2.03 3.03 2.87
N TYR A 116 -1.45 3.93 2.08
CA TYR A 116 -1.94 5.30 2.05
C TYR A 116 -1.46 6.08 0.81
N ILE A 117 -2.42 6.68 0.10
CA ILE A 117 -2.17 7.88 -0.71
C ILE A 117 -2.59 9.05 0.16
N ASP A 118 -1.68 10.00 0.39
CA ASP A 118 -1.99 11.20 1.15
C ASP A 118 -3.08 12.00 0.42
N PRO A 119 -4.26 12.22 1.01
CA PRO A 119 -5.38 12.89 0.37
C PRO A 119 -5.14 14.37 0.13
N ASN A 120 -4.13 14.98 0.78
CA ASN A 120 -3.78 16.39 0.57
C ASN A 120 -2.82 16.54 -0.61
N THR A 121 -1.83 15.65 -0.71
CA THR A 121 -0.77 15.74 -1.73
C THR A 121 -1.01 14.83 -2.92
N ASN A 122 -1.90 13.85 -2.80
CA ASN A 122 -2.08 12.72 -3.71
C ASN A 122 -0.81 11.91 -3.97
N LEU A 123 0.18 11.97 -3.07
CA LEU A 123 1.41 11.20 -3.16
C LEU A 123 1.30 9.93 -2.30
N ALA A 124 1.79 8.82 -2.85
CA ALA A 124 1.93 7.57 -2.11
C ALA A 124 3.28 7.52 -1.40
N LYS A 125 3.27 6.97 -0.19
CA LYS A 125 4.47 6.54 0.52
C LYS A 125 4.29 5.09 0.93
N VAL A 126 5.24 4.24 0.56
CA VAL A 126 5.12 2.79 0.79
C VAL A 126 6.17 2.35 1.78
N ALA A 127 5.76 1.75 2.88
CA ALA A 127 6.69 1.11 3.82
C ALA A 127 7.01 -0.31 3.34
N PHE A 128 8.22 -0.76 3.63
CA PHE A 128 8.60 -2.16 3.59
C PHE A 128 9.32 -2.52 4.88
N THR A 129 9.12 -3.73 5.37
CA THR A 129 9.71 -4.19 6.62
C THR A 129 10.40 -5.53 6.46
N ASP A 130 11.31 -5.81 7.39
CA ASP A 130 11.80 -7.15 7.74
C ASP A 130 12.50 -7.89 6.59
N VAL A 131 13.19 -7.16 5.71
CA VAL A 131 14.01 -7.74 4.65
C VAL A 131 15.23 -8.40 5.28
N ASN A 132 15.22 -9.73 5.36
CA ASN A 132 16.33 -10.49 5.92
C ASN A 132 17.53 -10.48 4.96
N LEU A 133 18.60 -9.79 5.34
CA LEU A 133 19.84 -9.71 4.56
C LEU A 133 20.79 -10.90 4.81
N GLY A 134 20.49 -11.74 5.79
CA GLY A 134 21.41 -12.79 6.25
C GLY A 134 22.75 -12.18 6.69
N ASN A 135 23.85 -12.70 6.13
CA ASN A 135 25.21 -12.22 6.42
C ASN A 135 25.74 -11.21 5.41
N GLN A 136 24.89 -10.67 4.52
CA GLN A 136 25.34 -9.75 3.47
C GLN A 136 25.76 -8.40 4.04
N LYS A 137 26.92 -7.91 3.60
CA LYS A 137 27.54 -6.65 4.01
C LYS A 137 28.24 -5.98 2.82
N GLY A 138 28.61 -4.71 2.98
CA GLY A 138 29.26 -3.90 1.95
C GLY A 138 28.25 -3.25 1.01
N ILE A 139 28.69 -2.96 -0.21
CA ILE A 139 27.86 -2.32 -1.24
C ILE A 139 27.00 -3.41 -1.89
N LEU A 140 25.68 -3.33 -1.71
CA LEU A 140 24.70 -4.24 -2.29
C LEU A 140 23.87 -3.53 -3.37
N PRO A 141 23.64 -4.16 -4.53
CA PRO A 141 22.72 -3.65 -5.53
C PRO A 141 21.27 -3.75 -5.05
N ILE A 142 20.45 -2.78 -5.45
CA ILE A 142 19.02 -2.75 -5.23
C ILE A 142 18.35 -2.87 -6.60
N TYR A 143 17.68 -3.99 -6.78
CA TYR A 143 16.84 -4.23 -7.92
C TYR A 143 15.37 -4.16 -7.54
N VAL A 144 14.52 -3.88 -8.53
CA VAL A 144 13.07 -3.91 -8.37
C VAL A 144 12.42 -4.80 -9.42
N LYS A 145 11.22 -5.28 -9.11
CA LYS A 145 10.30 -5.86 -10.08
C LYS A 145 8.92 -5.26 -9.91
N MET A 146 8.33 -4.85 -11.03
CA MET A 146 6.95 -4.31 -11.13
C MET A 146 5.86 -5.38 -11.00
N GLY A 147 6.26 -6.61 -10.69
CA GLY A 147 5.40 -7.75 -10.51
C GLY A 147 6.22 -9.04 -10.55
N SER A 148 5.63 -10.13 -10.11
CA SER A 148 6.26 -11.46 -10.04
C SER A 148 6.90 -11.91 -11.36
N ASN A 149 6.32 -11.50 -12.50
CA ASN A 149 6.77 -11.85 -13.85
C ASN A 149 7.49 -10.71 -14.60
N ALA A 150 7.71 -9.56 -13.95
CA ALA A 150 8.38 -8.42 -14.57
C ALA A 150 9.91 -8.62 -14.63
N PRO A 151 10.62 -7.98 -15.59
CA PRO A 151 12.08 -7.98 -15.60
C PRO A 151 12.65 -7.35 -14.33
N LEU A 152 13.85 -7.78 -13.98
CA LEU A 152 14.63 -7.23 -12.89
C LEU A 152 15.29 -5.91 -13.34
N GLU A 153 14.94 -4.81 -12.71
CA GLU A 153 15.51 -3.49 -13.01
C GLU A 153 16.48 -3.08 -11.91
N LEU A 154 17.75 -2.80 -12.25
CA LEU A 154 18.71 -2.23 -11.30
C LEU A 154 18.39 -0.76 -11.10
N LEU A 155 18.15 -0.35 -9.85
CA LEU A 155 17.86 1.05 -9.55
C LEU A 155 19.05 1.77 -8.90
N GLN A 156 19.62 1.19 -7.85
CA GLN A 156 20.64 1.86 -7.04
C GLN A 156 21.49 0.87 -6.25
N THR A 157 22.38 1.36 -5.38
CA THR A 157 23.14 0.55 -4.42
C THR A 157 22.96 1.07 -2.99
N ILE A 158 23.10 0.20 -2.00
CA ILE A 158 23.11 0.54 -0.58
C ILE A 158 24.36 -0.02 0.10
N THR A 159 24.91 0.72 1.06
CA THR A 159 26.00 0.21 1.92
C THR A 159 25.44 -0.35 3.22
N ILE A 160 25.72 -1.62 3.49
CA ILE A 160 25.38 -2.32 4.73
C ILE A 160 26.66 -2.54 5.54
N SER A 161 26.65 -2.12 6.81
CA SER A 161 27.75 -2.31 7.78
C SER A 161 27.77 -3.70 8.42
#